data_AF-A0A9D9Z666-F1
#
_entry.id   AF-A0A9D9Z666-F1
#
_cell.length_a   1.000
_cell.length_b   1.000
_cell.length_c   1.000
_cell.angle_alpha   90.00
_cell.angle_beta   90.00
_cell.angle_gamma   90.00
#
_symmetry.space_group_name_H-M   'P 1'
#
loop_
_entity.id
_entity.type
_entity.pdbx_description
1 polymer ?
#
loop_
_entity_poly.entity_id
_entity_poly.type
_entity_poly.pdbx_seq_one_letter_code
_entity_poly.pdbx_strand_id
1 'polypeptide(L)'
;MRKTPITWSKRIRGFSLVEVLIALLVLMIALLALAGVVVSTTMVMAHTIDKEKAVSLGVETLDFLEAHYCGCDPEGEVPGQPGEDDRKFNCLSDFDKTTRTITVVVQWDGVLGSREVTLERFIADPKMK
;
A
#
# COMPACT_ATOMS: atom_id res chain seq x y z
N MET A 1 -32.23 -10.20 78.04
CA MET A 1 -31.22 -10.63 77.05
C MET A 1 -31.10 -9.57 75.97
N ARG A 2 -29.98 -8.84 75.89
CA ARG A 2 -29.77 -7.74 74.93
C ARG A 2 -28.72 -8.18 73.92
N LYS A 3 -29.09 -8.38 72.66
CA LYS A 3 -28.15 -8.68 71.57
C LYS A 3 -27.61 -7.35 71.03
N THR A 4 -26.31 -7.14 71.12
CA THR A 4 -25.63 -6.00 70.50
C THR A 4 -25.33 -6.30 69.03
N PRO A 5 -25.58 -5.38 68.09
CA PRO A 5 -25.24 -5.58 66.69
C PRO A 5 -23.74 -5.32 66.47
N ILE A 6 -23.08 -6.28 65.83
CA ILE A 6 -21.69 -6.15 65.36
C ILE A 6 -21.71 -5.30 64.10
N THR A 7 -21.26 -4.05 64.19
CA THR A 7 -21.10 -3.17 63.02
C THR A 7 -19.71 -3.41 62.42
N TRP A 8 -19.66 -4.11 61.29
CA TRP A 8 -18.40 -4.31 60.57
C TRP A 8 -18.12 -3.07 59.72
N SER A 9 -17.24 -2.21 60.23
CA SER A 9 -16.74 -1.05 59.49
C SER A 9 -15.87 -1.54 58.33
N LYS A 10 -16.42 -1.51 57.11
CA LYS A 10 -15.68 -1.82 55.87
C LYS A 10 -14.74 -0.65 55.60
N ARG A 11 -13.47 -0.78 56.00
CA ARG A 11 -12.42 0.23 55.76
C ARG A 11 -12.19 0.36 54.25
N ILE A 12 -12.67 1.45 53.66
CA ILE A 12 -12.43 1.79 52.25
C ILE A 12 -10.97 2.24 52.16
N ARG A 13 -10.10 1.41 51.56
CA ARG A 13 -8.72 1.79 51.26
C ARG A 13 -8.76 2.65 49.99
N GLY A 14 -8.44 3.93 50.12
CA GLY A 14 -8.27 4.82 48.96
C GLY A 14 -7.01 4.45 48.17
N PHE A 15 -7.00 4.83 46.89
CA PHE A 15 -5.83 4.64 46.03
C PHE A 15 -4.67 5.52 46.50
N SER A 16 -3.47 4.94 46.55
CA SER A 16 -2.24 5.71 46.76
C SER A 16 -1.92 6.53 45.51
N LEU A 17 -1.42 7.76 45.68
CA LEU A 17 -0.97 8.61 44.56
C LEU A 17 0.06 7.89 43.68
N VAL A 18 0.95 7.11 44.30
CA VAL A 18 1.96 6.31 43.59
C VAL A 18 1.32 5.24 42.71
N GLU A 19 0.24 4.62 43.17
CA GLU A 19 -0.47 3.58 42.41
C GLU A 19 -1.14 4.16 41.17
N VAL A 20 -1.77 5.34 41.31
CA VAL A 20 -2.35 6.07 40.17
C VAL A 20 -1.25 6.47 39.17
N LEU A 21 -0.09 6.90 39.64
CA LEU A 21 1.02 7.30 38.79
C LEU A 21 1.60 6.12 37.98
N ILE A 22 1.73 4.95 38.62
CA ILE A 22 2.13 3.71 37.94
C ILE A 22 1.06 3.28 36.93
N ALA A 23 -0.22 3.34 37.30
CA ALA A 23 -1.31 3.00 36.38
C ALA A 23 -1.33 3.90 35.14
N LEU A 24 -1.10 5.21 35.31
CA LEU A 24 -0.99 6.16 34.21
C LEU A 24 0.24 5.90 33.33
N LEU A 25 1.37 5.51 33.91
CA LEU A 25 2.57 5.14 33.16
C LEU A 25 2.30 3.92 32.27
N VAL A 26 1.71 2.86 32.84
CA VAL A 26 1.35 1.65 32.09
C VAL A 26 0.32 1.98 31.00
N LEU A 27 -0.67 2.82 31.30
CA LEU A 27 -1.64 3.28 30.32
C LEU A 27 -0.98 4.04 29.16
N MET A 28 -0.04 4.95 29.45
CA MET A 28 0.70 5.66 28.41
C MET A 28 1.48 4.72 27.49
N ILE A 29 2.18 3.74 28.06
CA ILE A 29 2.92 2.75 27.26
C ILE A 29 1.96 1.94 26.38
N ALA A 30 0.80 1.54 26.93
CA ALA A 30 -0.22 0.82 26.16
C ALA A 30 -0.79 1.68 25.01
N LEU A 31 -1.06 2.96 25.25
CA LEU A 31 -1.56 3.88 24.22
C LEU A 31 -0.53 4.13 23.12
N LEU A 32 0.75 4.26 23.47
CA LEU A 32 1.83 4.40 22.47
C LEU A 32 1.94 3.17 21.58
N ALA A 33 1.84 1.96 22.15
CA ALA A 33 1.84 0.73 21.38
C ALA A 33 0.66 0.67 20.41
N LEU A 34 -0.56 1.01 20.86
CA LEU A 34 -1.75 1.02 20.01
C LEU A 34 -1.65 2.07 18.89
N ALA A 35 -1.14 3.26 19.19
CA ALA A 35 -0.94 4.31 18.19
C ALA A 35 0.06 3.87 17.10
N GLY A 36 1.15 3.21 17.50
CA GLY A 36 2.14 2.68 16.56
C GLY A 36 1.54 1.67 15.57
N VAL A 37 0.66 0.77 16.04
CA VAL A 37 -0.02 -0.20 15.17
C VAL A 37 -0.92 0.48 14.14
N VAL A 38 -1.70 1.48 14.55
CA VAL A 38 -2.61 2.21 13.64
C VAL A 38 -1.82 2.94 12.55
N VAL A 39 -0.74 3.64 12.93
CA VAL A 39 0.11 4.34 11.96
C VAL A 39 0.75 3.36 10.97
N SER A 40 1.30 2.24 11.47
CA SER A 40 1.92 1.23 10.62
C SER A 40 0.92 0.62 9.62
N THR A 41 -0.28 0.28 10.09
CA THR A 41 -1.34 -0.28 9.24
C THR A 41 -1.78 0.71 8.16
N THR A 42 -1.92 1.99 8.52
CA THR A 42 -2.31 3.05 7.57
C THR A 42 -1.25 3.25 6.49
N MET A 43 0.03 3.24 6.88
CA MET A 43 1.16 3.36 5.95
C MET A 43 1.22 2.19 4.97
N VAL A 44 0.99 0.96 5.45
CA VAL A 44 0.94 -0.24 4.59
C VAL A 44 -0.24 -0.17 3.63
N MET A 45 -1.43 0.23 4.09
CA MET A 45 -2.60 0.38 3.22
C MET A 45 -2.37 1.41 2.11
N ALA A 46 -1.84 2.59 2.44
CA ALA A 46 -1.53 3.62 1.45
C ALA A 46 -0.53 3.10 0.39
N HIS A 47 0.50 2.38 0.84
CA HIS A 47 1.48 1.78 -0.05
C HIS A 47 0.87 0.70 -0.97
N THR A 48 -0.03 -0.13 -0.45
CA THR A 48 -0.70 -1.17 -1.24
C THR A 48 -1.59 -0.54 -2.32
N ILE A 49 -2.37 0.49 -1.99
CA ILE A 49 -3.24 1.18 -2.95
C ILE A 49 -2.41 1.78 -4.09
N ASP A 50 -1.31 2.47 -3.76
CA ASP A 50 -0.45 3.06 -4.78
C ASP A 50 0.19 2.00 -5.69
N LYS A 51 0.60 0.87 -5.13
CA LYS A 51 1.14 -0.24 -5.89
C LYS A 51 0.09 -0.89 -6.79
N GLU A 52 -1.13 -1.10 -6.29
CA GLU A 52 -2.23 -1.66 -7.08
C GLU A 52 -2.58 -0.76 -8.26
N LYS A 53 -2.63 0.56 -8.05
CA LYS A 53 -2.79 1.54 -9.13
C LYS A 53 -1.66 1.47 -10.15
N ALA A 54 -0.40 1.48 -9.70
CA ALA A 54 0.75 1.41 -10.59
C ALA A 54 0.74 0.14 -11.45
N VAL A 55 0.37 -1.01 -10.86
CA VAL A 55 0.22 -2.27 -11.59
C VAL A 55 -0.93 -2.20 -12.58
N SER A 56 -2.09 -1.64 -12.18
CA SER A 56 -3.24 -1.48 -13.08
C SER A 56 -2.90 -0.63 -14.31
N LEU A 57 -2.24 0.52 -14.11
CA LEU A 57 -1.76 1.37 -15.21
C LEU A 57 -0.75 0.63 -16.09
N GLY A 58 0.17 -0.09 -15.47
CA GLY A 58 1.16 -0.87 -16.18
C GLY A 58 0.56 -1.99 -17.01
N VAL A 59 -0.52 -2.62 -16.55
CA VAL A 59 -1.25 -3.64 -17.34
C VAL A 59 -2.04 -2.99 -18.47
N GLU A 60 -2.74 -1.88 -18.22
CA GLU A 60 -3.50 -1.17 -19.26
C GLU A 60 -2.60 -0.67 -20.40
N THR A 61 -1.48 -0.03 -20.05
CA THR A 61 -0.46 0.40 -21.02
C THR A 61 0.09 -0.79 -21.81
N LEU A 62 0.31 -1.92 -21.16
CA LEU A 62 0.87 -3.10 -21.79
C LEU A 62 -0.13 -3.80 -22.70
N ASP A 63 -1.41 -3.87 -22.32
CA ASP A 63 -2.51 -4.37 -23.18
C ASP A 63 -2.68 -3.48 -24.41
N PHE A 64 -2.55 -2.16 -24.23
CA PHE A 64 -2.60 -1.19 -25.32
C PHE A 64 -1.44 -1.35 -26.32
N LEU A 65 -0.21 -1.51 -25.81
CA LEU A 65 0.98 -1.75 -26.62
C LEU A 65 0.93 -3.12 -27.31
N GLU A 66 0.41 -4.15 -26.63
CA GLU A 66 0.22 -5.46 -27.24
C GLU A 66 -0.75 -5.38 -28.43
N ALA A 67 -1.87 -4.67 -28.29
CA ALA A 67 -2.81 -4.46 -29.39
C ALA A 67 -2.16 -3.77 -30.61
N HIS A 68 -1.24 -2.82 -30.37
CA HIS A 68 -0.46 -2.14 -31.41
C HIS A 68 0.50 -3.10 -32.14
N TYR A 69 1.29 -3.85 -31.36
CA TYR A 69 2.34 -4.72 -31.89
C TYR A 69 1.85 -6.10 -32.36
N CYS A 70 0.61 -6.50 -32.06
CA CYS A 70 -0.02 -7.76 -32.51
C CYS A 70 -0.26 -7.84 -34.03
N GLY A 71 0.09 -6.77 -34.79
CA GLY A 71 0.15 -6.80 -36.25
C GLY A 71 -0.99 -6.07 -36.96
N CYS A 72 -1.76 -5.25 -36.25
CA CYS A 72 -2.73 -4.35 -36.85
C CYS A 72 -2.04 -3.10 -37.46
N ASP A 73 -0.95 -2.61 -36.86
CA ASP A 73 -0.12 -1.54 -37.41
C ASP A 73 1.30 -1.50 -36.75
N PRO A 74 2.22 -2.40 -37.14
CA PRO A 74 3.55 -2.49 -36.51
C PRO A 74 4.50 -1.34 -36.89
N GLU A 75 4.12 -0.49 -37.85
CA GLU A 75 4.90 0.67 -38.31
C GLU A 75 4.29 2.02 -37.87
N GLY A 76 3.11 1.99 -37.23
CA GLY A 76 2.46 3.15 -36.68
C GLY A 76 3.26 3.80 -35.56
N GLU A 77 3.17 5.13 -35.48
CA GLU A 77 3.72 5.93 -34.38
C GLU A 77 3.26 5.33 -33.05
N VAL A 78 4.19 5.15 -32.11
CA VAL A 78 3.87 4.58 -30.79
C VAL A 78 2.78 5.47 -30.19
N PRO A 79 1.56 4.94 -30.01
CA PRO A 79 0.50 5.77 -29.50
C PRO A 79 0.85 6.22 -28.08
N GLY A 80 0.56 7.49 -27.77
CA GLY A 80 0.84 8.07 -26.47
C GLY A 80 0.30 7.16 -25.36
N GLN A 81 1.14 6.83 -24.38
CA GLN A 81 0.76 5.96 -23.28
C GLN A 81 -0.54 6.47 -22.64
N PRO A 82 -1.50 5.60 -22.29
CA PRO A 82 -2.61 5.98 -21.43
C PRO A 82 -2.01 6.48 -20.11
N GLY A 83 -1.97 7.80 -19.97
CA GLY A 83 -1.51 8.47 -18.76
C GLY A 83 -2.68 8.62 -17.81
N GLU A 84 -2.47 8.28 -16.53
CA GLU A 84 -3.30 8.87 -15.48
C GLU A 84 -3.03 10.38 -15.53
N ASP A 85 -4.07 11.21 -15.70
CA ASP A 85 -3.96 12.69 -15.64
C ASP A 85 -3.37 13.18 -14.30
N ASP A 86 -3.30 12.27 -13.32
CA ASP A 86 -2.68 12.50 -12.03
C ASP A 86 -1.14 12.38 -12.16
N ARG A 87 -0.45 13.52 -12.00
CA ARG A 87 1.03 13.66 -12.07
C ARG A 87 1.81 12.81 -11.05
N LYS A 88 1.12 11.96 -10.29
CA LYS A 88 1.68 11.06 -9.28
C LYS A 88 2.41 9.87 -9.90
N PHE A 89 1.97 9.40 -11.07
CA PHE A 89 2.55 8.23 -11.74
C PHE A 89 3.25 8.65 -13.05
N ASN A 90 4.48 8.17 -13.23
CA ASN A 90 5.26 8.33 -14.45
C ASN A 90 5.43 6.97 -15.12
N CYS A 91 4.81 6.78 -16.28
CA CYS A 91 4.86 5.53 -17.02
C CYS A 91 5.86 5.68 -18.18
N LEU A 92 6.80 4.74 -18.29
CA LEU A 92 7.78 4.62 -19.36
C LEU A 92 7.57 3.27 -20.03
N SER A 93 7.65 3.20 -21.36
CA SER A 93 7.52 1.94 -22.09
C SER A 93 8.61 1.81 -23.15
N ASP A 94 9.05 0.58 -23.36
CA ASP A 94 10.02 0.21 -24.39
C ASP A 94 9.60 -1.10 -25.05
N PHE A 95 9.93 -1.26 -26.32
CA PHE A 95 9.65 -2.47 -27.09
C PHE A 95 10.91 -2.97 -27.78
N ASP A 96 11.41 -4.12 -27.33
CA ASP A 96 12.55 -4.77 -27.97
C ASP A 96 12.06 -5.60 -29.17
N LYS A 97 12.37 -5.13 -30.38
CA LYS A 97 12.04 -5.80 -31.64
C LYS A 97 12.73 -7.16 -31.79
N THR A 98 13.85 -7.39 -31.11
CA THR A 98 14.67 -8.60 -31.22
C THR A 98 14.05 -9.74 -30.42
N THR A 99 13.69 -9.45 -29.17
CA THR A 99 13.06 -10.43 -28.27
C THR A 99 11.53 -10.39 -28.30
N ARG A 100 10.94 -9.40 -28.98
CA ARG A 100 9.49 -9.12 -28.98
C ARG A 100 8.91 -8.99 -27.57
N THR A 101 9.66 -8.30 -26.72
CA THR A 101 9.26 -8.04 -25.34
C THR A 101 8.84 -6.58 -25.20
N ILE A 102 7.65 -6.35 -24.65
CA ILE A 102 7.22 -5.04 -24.17
C ILE A 102 7.65 -4.93 -22.72
N THR A 103 8.38 -3.88 -22.39
CA THR A 103 8.75 -3.54 -21.02
C THR A 103 8.06 -2.22 -20.65
N VAL A 104 7.29 -2.24 -19.57
CA VAL A 104 6.64 -1.06 -19.00
C VAL A 104 7.17 -0.83 -17.60
N VAL A 105 7.64 0.38 -17.33
CA VAL A 105 8.11 0.83 -16.03
C VAL A 105 7.16 1.92 -15.52
N VAL A 106 6.50 1.69 -14.39
CA VAL A 106 5.66 2.69 -13.74
C VAL A 106 6.35 3.16 -12.47
N GLN A 107 6.65 4.45 -12.40
CA GLN A 107 7.31 5.11 -11.28
C GLN A 107 6.35 6.02 -10.54
N TRP A 108 6.45 6.10 -9.22
CA TRP A 108 5.65 7.03 -8.42
C TRP A 108 6.33 7.40 -7.11
N ASP A 109 5.93 8.54 -6.54
CA ASP A 109 6.35 8.95 -5.21
C ASP A 109 5.33 8.47 -4.17
N GLY A 110 5.75 7.47 -3.38
CA GLY A 110 4.95 6.91 -2.29
C GLY A 110 5.29 7.52 -0.93
N VAL A 111 4.51 7.14 0.08
CA VAL A 111 4.72 7.54 1.49
C VAL A 111 6.09 7.14 2.07
N LEU A 112 6.79 6.21 1.43
CA LEU A 112 8.11 5.70 1.82
C LEU A 112 9.22 6.12 0.82
N GLY A 113 8.97 7.11 -0.02
CA GLY A 113 9.86 7.56 -1.09
C GLY A 113 9.48 7.02 -2.47
N SER A 114 10.31 7.34 -3.46
CA SER A 114 10.12 6.95 -4.86
C SER A 114 10.17 5.43 -5.04
N ARG A 115 9.26 4.91 -5.86
CA ARG A 115 9.09 3.50 -6.14
C ARG A 115 8.90 3.28 -7.63
N GLU A 116 9.18 2.07 -8.06
CA GLU A 116 8.92 1.64 -9.42
C GLU A 116 8.42 0.19 -9.47
N VAL A 117 7.64 -0.11 -10.50
CA VAL A 117 7.21 -1.45 -10.88
C VAL A 117 7.51 -1.62 -12.36
N THR A 118 8.22 -2.70 -12.66
CA THR A 118 8.52 -3.12 -14.04
C THR A 118 7.67 -4.32 -14.39
N LEU A 119 6.97 -4.23 -15.51
CA LEU A 119 6.13 -5.27 -16.08
C LEU A 119 6.70 -5.61 -17.46
N GLU A 120 6.84 -6.89 -17.73
CA GLU A 120 7.35 -7.38 -19.00
C GLU A 120 6.37 -8.39 -19.59
N ARG A 121 6.10 -8.27 -20.89
CA ARG A 121 5.29 -9.25 -21.63
C ARG A 121 5.94 -9.58 -22.96
N PHE A 122 6.02 -10.87 -23.24
CA PHE A 122 6.47 -11.40 -24.52
C PHE A 122 5.28 -11.52 -25.48
N ILE A 123 5.45 -11.06 -26.72
CA ILE A 123 4.46 -11.18 -27.79
C ILE A 123 4.86 -12.32 -28.74
N ALA A 124 4.03 -13.35 -28.84
CA ALA A 124 4.24 -14.45 -29.77
C ALA A 124 3.96 -14.02 -31.23
N ASP A 125 4.79 -14.48 -32.18
CA ASP A 125 4.56 -14.23 -33.60
C ASP A 125 3.40 -15.12 -34.12
N PRO A 126 2.34 -14.55 -34.71
CA PRO A 126 1.21 -15.31 -35.24
C PRO A 126 1.57 -16.24 -36.42
N LYS A 127 2.77 -16.11 -37.00
CA LYS A 127 3.27 -16.94 -38.12
C LYS A 127 4.02 -18.20 -37.66
N MET A 128 4.21 -18.43 -36.36
CA MET A 128 4.72 -19.71 -35.85
C MET A 128 3.55 -20.65 -35.53
N LYS A 129 3.05 -21.33 -36.57
CA LYS A 129 2.28 -22.57 -36.48
C LYS A 129 2.98 -23.64 -37.31
#